data_AF-A0A525HFC9-F1
#
_entry.id   AF-A0A525HFC9-F1
#
_cell.length_a   1.000
_cell.length_b   1.000
_cell.length_c   1.000
_cell.angle_alpha   90.00
_cell.angle_beta   90.00
_cell.angle_gamma   90.00
#
_symmetry.space_group_name_H-M   'P 1'
#
loop_
_entity.id
_entity.type
_entity.pdbx_description
1 polymer ?
#
loop_
_entity_poly.entity_id
_entity_poly.type
_entity_poly.pdbx_seq_one_letter_code
_entity_poly.pdbx_strand_id
1 'polypeptide(L)'
;MVLAAALSIAMPAFGQGTAPMTPDQAIAAASAANSHEVSGVFEFTVGSTGASGFNAYLNSAADYHDAANLSAELHADVVNKLHAKLGGFPQDLLKGKRVRIKGVARRVPITKRDGTQYFQTRIDVDTIDQIEVLG
;
A
#
# COMPACT_ATOMS: atom_id res chain seq x y z
N MET A 1 51.86 -25.85 1.44
CA MET A 1 50.80 -25.17 2.21
C MET A 1 49.87 -24.50 1.22
N VAL A 2 48.68 -25.07 0.99
CA VAL A 2 47.66 -24.46 0.13
C VAL A 2 46.70 -23.73 1.06
N LEU A 3 46.72 -22.39 1.01
CA LEU A 3 45.80 -21.56 1.76
C LEU A 3 44.55 -21.36 0.89
N ALA A 4 43.52 -22.17 1.13
CA ALA A 4 42.22 -21.99 0.49
C ALA A 4 41.46 -20.87 1.22
N ALA A 5 41.39 -19.69 0.61
CA ALA A 5 40.54 -18.60 1.07
C ALA A 5 39.08 -18.93 0.69
N ALA A 6 38.29 -19.37 1.67
CA ALA A 6 36.85 -19.53 1.52
C ALA A 6 36.20 -18.14 1.51
N LEU A 7 35.93 -17.62 0.31
CA LEU A 7 35.16 -16.41 0.11
C LEU A 7 33.70 -16.71 0.45
N SER A 8 33.28 -16.39 1.68
CA SER A 8 31.88 -16.47 2.09
C SER A 8 31.10 -15.40 1.35
N ILE A 9 30.36 -15.81 0.31
CA ILE A 9 29.40 -14.94 -0.36
C ILE A 9 28.27 -14.74 0.65
N ALA A 10 28.26 -13.58 1.31
CA ALA A 10 27.11 -13.16 2.10
C ALA A 10 25.93 -12.98 1.13
N MET A 11 25.09 -14.01 1.03
CA MET A 11 23.81 -13.88 0.35
C MET A 11 22.99 -12.84 1.12
N PRO A 12 22.35 -11.87 0.45
CA PRO A 12 21.40 -11.00 1.13
C PRO A 12 20.28 -11.90 1.67
N ALA A 13 20.13 -11.89 3.00
CA ALA A 13 19.09 -12.61 3.69
C ALA A 13 17.73 -12.01 3.31
N PHE A 14 17.09 -12.55 2.27
CA PHE A 14 15.66 -12.35 2.03
C PHE A 14 14.90 -13.13 3.10
N GLY A 15 14.64 -12.48 4.23
CA GLY A 15 13.81 -13.04 5.29
C GLY A 15 14.32 -12.72 6.68
N GLN A 16 14.03 -11.51 7.16
CA GLN A 16 13.76 -11.20 8.56
C GLN A 16 12.62 -10.18 8.57
N GLY A 17 11.57 -10.45 9.34
CA GLY A 17 10.31 -9.72 9.34
C GLY A 17 10.45 -8.29 9.85
N THR A 18 10.50 -7.32 8.95
CA THR A 18 10.21 -5.93 9.30
C THR A 18 8.72 -5.83 9.62
N ALA A 19 8.39 -5.24 10.78
CA ALA A 19 7.01 -4.96 11.14
C ALA A 19 6.32 -4.15 10.02
N PRO A 20 5.01 -4.38 9.76
CA PRO A 20 4.27 -3.59 8.80
C PRO A 20 4.37 -2.09 9.09
N MET A 21 4.61 -1.29 8.07
CA MET A 21 4.63 0.17 8.17
C MET A 21 3.23 0.73 8.37
N THR A 22 3.11 1.73 9.24
CA THR A 22 1.91 2.55 9.35
C THR A 22 1.78 3.52 8.16
N PRO A 23 0.60 4.13 7.94
CA PRO A 23 0.43 5.17 6.93
C PRO A 23 1.46 6.30 7.05
N ASP A 24 1.67 6.84 8.27
CA ASP A 24 2.64 7.92 8.50
C ASP A 24 4.06 7.51 8.13
N GLN A 25 4.46 6.27 8.47
CA GLN A 25 5.77 5.74 8.12
C GLN A 25 5.92 5.59 6.60
N ALA A 26 4.90 5.08 5.92
CA ALA A 26 4.89 4.93 4.47
C ALA A 26 5.01 6.29 3.76
N ILE A 27 4.24 7.28 4.20
CA ILE A 27 4.23 8.64 3.64
C ILE A 27 5.57 9.33 3.87
N ALA A 28 6.12 9.25 5.09
CA ALA A 28 7.42 9.82 5.42
C ALA A 28 8.54 9.17 4.59
N ALA A 29 8.54 7.84 4.48
CA ALA A 29 9.52 7.09 3.71
C ALA A 29 9.44 7.39 2.20
N ALA A 30 8.23 7.39 1.62
CA ALA A 30 8.03 7.75 0.22
C ALA A 30 8.42 9.21 -0.06
N SER A 31 8.18 10.12 0.88
CA SER A 31 8.58 11.53 0.74
C SER A 31 10.09 11.73 0.82
N ALA A 32 10.80 10.92 1.61
CA ALA A 32 12.25 11.00 1.77
C ALA A 32 13.02 10.27 0.66
N ALA A 33 12.39 9.33 -0.03
CA ALA A 33 13.01 8.58 -1.12
C ALA A 33 13.16 9.45 -2.38
N ASN A 34 14.35 9.41 -2.99
CA ASN A 34 14.61 10.10 -4.27
C ASN A 34 13.70 9.62 -5.41
N SER A 35 13.26 8.35 -5.35
CA SER A 35 12.32 7.76 -6.31
C SER A 35 10.86 8.13 -6.04
N HIS A 36 10.58 8.75 -4.89
CA HIS A 36 9.22 8.96 -4.39
C HIS A 36 8.42 7.66 -4.16
N GLU A 37 9.13 6.55 -3.94
CA GLU A 37 8.57 5.21 -3.78
C GLU A 37 9.22 4.48 -2.60
N VAL A 38 8.43 3.70 -1.88
CA VAL A 38 8.91 2.76 -0.86
C VAL A 38 8.21 1.42 -1.00
N SER A 39 8.98 0.34 -1.11
CA SER A 39 8.45 -1.02 -1.11
C SER A 39 8.30 -1.55 0.31
N GLY A 40 7.22 -2.26 0.61
CA GLY A 40 7.04 -2.84 1.92
C GLY A 40 5.71 -3.52 2.14
N VAL A 41 5.45 -3.77 3.43
CA VAL A 41 4.16 -4.21 3.95
C VAL A 41 3.59 -3.04 4.74
N PHE A 42 2.34 -2.70 4.47
CA PHE A 42 1.64 -1.57 5.04
C PHE A 42 0.41 -2.08 5.76
N GLU A 43 0.12 -1.57 6.94
CA GLU A 43 -1.02 -2.03 7.72
C GLU A 43 -1.76 -0.85 8.34
N PHE A 44 -3.08 -0.83 8.16
CA PHE A 44 -3.92 0.25 8.67
C PHE A 44 -5.38 -0.18 8.80
N THR A 45 -6.12 0.56 9.63
CA THR A 45 -7.58 0.52 9.64
C THR A 45 -8.11 1.42 8.55
N VAL A 46 -9.04 0.92 7.74
CA VAL A 46 -9.66 1.68 6.65
C VAL A 46 -10.58 2.75 7.24
N GLY A 47 -10.19 4.02 7.16
CA GLY A 47 -10.97 5.15 7.63
C GLY A 47 -12.10 5.55 6.69
N SER A 48 -11.88 5.41 5.38
CA SER A 48 -12.89 5.67 4.35
C SER A 48 -12.67 4.78 3.11
N THR A 49 -13.71 4.66 2.31
CA THR A 49 -13.71 3.88 1.07
C THR A 49 -14.26 4.71 -0.08
N GLY A 50 -13.94 4.31 -1.31
CA GLY A 50 -14.50 4.90 -2.52
C GLY A 50 -14.49 3.92 -3.69
N ALA A 51 -15.16 4.29 -4.77
CA ALA A 51 -15.15 3.54 -6.02
C ALA A 51 -15.07 4.50 -7.21
N SER A 52 -14.33 4.11 -8.25
CA SER A 52 -14.25 4.83 -9.51
C SER A 52 -14.08 3.84 -10.65
N GLY A 53 -15.01 3.82 -11.60
CA GLY A 53 -15.04 2.79 -12.64
C GLY A 53 -15.10 1.38 -12.03
N PHE A 54 -14.13 0.53 -12.37
CA PHE A 54 -14.00 -0.84 -11.84
C PHE A 54 -13.06 -0.95 -10.64
N ASN A 55 -12.50 0.16 -10.19
CA ASN A 55 -11.56 0.20 -9.08
C ASN A 55 -12.26 0.59 -7.77
N ALA A 56 -11.73 0.08 -6.67
CA ALA A 56 -12.12 0.49 -5.33
C ALA A 56 -10.92 1.10 -4.60
N TYR A 57 -11.18 1.98 -3.64
CA TYR A 57 -10.15 2.67 -2.87
C TYR A 57 -10.36 2.38 -1.40
N LEU A 58 -9.30 1.95 -0.72
CA LEU A 58 -9.24 1.85 0.74
C LEU A 58 -8.29 2.93 1.25
N ASN A 59 -8.80 3.84 2.07
CA ASN A 59 -8.04 4.98 2.59
C ASN A 59 -7.78 4.79 4.08
N SER A 60 -6.56 5.10 4.53
CA SER A 60 -6.24 5.07 5.96
C SER A 60 -6.94 6.19 6.75
N ALA A 61 -7.20 7.34 6.10
CA ALA A 61 -7.85 8.48 6.72
C ALA A 61 -9.38 8.46 6.52
N ALA A 62 -10.09 9.17 7.40
CA ALA A 62 -11.54 9.37 7.29
C ALA A 62 -11.92 10.29 6.13
N ASP A 63 -11.03 11.22 5.76
CA ASP A 63 -11.09 12.04 4.55
C ASP A 63 -9.90 11.70 3.65
N TYR A 64 -10.18 11.28 2.41
CA TYR A 64 -9.13 10.89 1.46
C TYR A 64 -8.30 12.07 0.94
N HIS A 65 -8.74 13.32 1.18
CA HIS A 65 -7.97 14.53 0.85
C HIS A 65 -6.89 14.86 1.89
N ASP A 66 -6.89 14.17 3.03
CA ASP A 66 -5.89 14.38 4.08
C ASP A 66 -4.48 14.05 3.56
N ALA A 67 -3.50 14.91 3.85
CA ALA A 67 -2.11 14.67 3.50
C ALA A 67 -1.50 13.46 4.22
N ALA A 68 -2.09 13.04 5.34
CA ALA A 68 -1.77 11.83 6.08
C ALA A 68 -2.51 10.58 5.54
N ASN A 69 -3.23 10.68 4.42
CA ASN A 69 -3.90 9.55 3.81
C ASN A 69 -2.93 8.68 2.99
N LEU A 70 -2.91 7.39 3.30
CA LEU A 70 -2.39 6.34 2.44
C LEU A 70 -3.57 5.66 1.75
N SER A 71 -3.63 5.77 0.42
CA SER A 71 -4.66 5.11 -0.38
C SER A 71 -4.16 3.79 -0.93
N ALA A 72 -4.96 2.75 -0.87
CA ALA A 72 -4.78 1.54 -1.68
C ALA A 72 -5.82 1.53 -2.79
N GLU A 73 -5.38 1.56 -4.04
CA GLU A 73 -6.27 1.31 -5.18
C GLU A 73 -6.31 -0.19 -5.45
N LEU A 74 -7.50 -0.77 -5.31
CA LEU A 74 -7.80 -2.14 -5.68
C LEU A 74 -8.25 -2.15 -7.14
N HIS A 75 -7.48 -2.80 -7.99
CA HIS A 75 -7.87 -2.98 -9.38
C HIS A 75 -8.96 -4.03 -9.54
N ALA A 76 -9.63 -4.01 -10.70
CA ALA A 76 -10.83 -4.79 -10.98
C ALA A 76 -10.72 -6.29 -10.61
N ASP A 77 -9.59 -6.94 -10.90
CA ASP A 77 -9.38 -8.36 -10.55
C ASP A 77 -9.40 -8.59 -9.03
N VAL A 78 -8.74 -7.71 -8.27
CA VAL A 78 -8.72 -7.76 -6.80
C VAL A 78 -10.10 -7.46 -6.22
N VAL A 79 -10.80 -6.47 -6.77
CA VAL A 79 -12.17 -6.13 -6.37
C VAL A 79 -13.09 -7.34 -6.54
N ASN A 80 -13.03 -8.01 -7.69
CA ASN A 80 -13.86 -9.18 -7.98
C ASN A 80 -13.51 -10.37 -7.08
N LYS A 81 -12.23 -10.63 -6.84
CA LYS A 81 -11.77 -11.72 -5.96
C LYS A 81 -12.16 -11.47 -4.50
N LEU A 82 -12.04 -10.23 -4.01
CA LEU A 82 -12.51 -9.85 -2.69
C LEU A 82 -14.03 -9.95 -2.60
N HIS A 83 -14.76 -9.51 -3.62
CA HIS A 83 -16.21 -9.65 -3.65
C HIS A 83 -16.65 -11.11 -3.51
N ALA A 84 -16.04 -12.02 -4.29
CA ALA A 84 -16.32 -13.44 -4.18
C ALA A 84 -15.96 -14.02 -2.79
N LYS A 85 -14.88 -13.54 -2.16
CA LYS A 85 -14.42 -14.01 -0.84
C LYS A 85 -15.25 -13.46 0.32
N LEU A 86 -15.73 -12.22 0.22
CA LEU A 86 -16.38 -11.49 1.30
C LEU A 86 -17.92 -11.51 1.21
N GLY A 87 -18.49 -11.88 0.06
CA GLY A 87 -19.93 -11.87 -0.18
C GLY A 87 -20.53 -10.49 -0.43
N GLY A 88 -19.69 -9.47 -0.65
CA GLY A 88 -20.08 -8.12 -1.06
C GLY A 88 -18.85 -7.30 -1.49
N PHE A 89 -19.07 -6.14 -2.10
CA PHE A 89 -17.95 -5.36 -2.64
C PHE A 89 -17.06 -4.78 -1.53
N PRO A 90 -15.72 -4.72 -1.74
CA PRO A 90 -14.79 -4.29 -0.71
C PRO A 90 -15.03 -2.86 -0.23
N GLN A 91 -15.43 -1.93 -1.11
CA GLN A 91 -15.74 -0.54 -0.70
C GLN A 91 -16.94 -0.45 0.25
N ASP A 92 -17.84 -1.41 0.22
CA ASP A 92 -19.05 -1.43 1.07
C ASP A 92 -18.76 -2.10 2.42
N LEU A 93 -17.83 -3.05 2.45
CA LEU A 93 -17.61 -3.94 3.59
C LEU A 93 -16.34 -3.62 4.41
N LEU A 94 -15.34 -2.99 3.80
CA LEU A 94 -14.01 -2.86 4.43
C LEU A 94 -13.82 -1.57 5.21
N LYS A 95 -14.78 -0.63 5.23
CA LYS A 95 -14.69 0.54 6.11
C LYS A 95 -14.64 0.11 7.58
N GLY A 96 -13.69 0.64 8.33
CA GLY A 96 -13.44 0.29 9.73
C GLY A 96 -12.71 -1.04 9.93
N LYS A 97 -12.40 -1.76 8.85
CA LYS A 97 -11.65 -3.02 8.91
C LYS A 97 -10.15 -2.77 8.88
N ARG A 98 -9.39 -3.64 9.54
CA ARG A 98 -7.93 -3.64 9.47
C ARG A 98 -7.48 -4.43 8.26
N VAL A 99 -6.60 -3.83 7.47
CA VAL A 99 -6.03 -4.46 6.27
C VAL A 99 -4.51 -4.39 6.32
N ARG A 100 -3.88 -5.39 5.70
CA ARG A 100 -2.45 -5.44 5.42
C ARG A 100 -2.23 -5.54 3.93
N ILE A 101 -1.34 -4.71 3.40
CA ILE A 101 -1.08 -4.58 1.98
C ILE A 101 0.42 -4.70 1.71
N LYS A 102 0.80 -5.61 0.82
CA LYS A 102 2.17 -5.75 0.32
C LYS A 102 2.27 -5.08 -1.05
N GLY A 103 3.20 -4.14 -1.19
CA GLY A 103 3.37 -3.45 -2.46
C GLY A 103 4.36 -2.30 -2.40
N VAL A 104 4.14 -1.31 -3.26
CA VAL A 104 4.93 -0.09 -3.35
C VAL A 104 4.03 1.09 -3.04
N ALA A 105 4.36 1.85 -2.00
CA ALA A 105 3.73 3.13 -1.72
C ALA A 105 4.46 4.23 -2.50
N ARG A 106 3.74 4.90 -3.39
CA ARG A 106 4.24 5.93 -4.30
C ARG A 106 3.61 7.27 -3.96
N ARG A 107 4.44 8.32 -3.90
CA ARG A 107 3.97 9.70 -3.79
C ARG A 107 3.68 10.24 -5.20
N VAL A 108 2.42 10.61 -5.45
CA VAL A 108 1.92 11.08 -6.75
C VAL A 108 1.47 12.54 -6.65
N PRO A 109 1.91 13.43 -7.55
CA PRO A 109 1.40 14.78 -7.62
C PRO A 109 0.00 14.79 -8.26
N ILE A 110 -0.94 15.48 -7.62
CA ILE A 110 -2.27 15.75 -8.13
C ILE A 110 -2.39 17.24 -8.41
N THR A 111 -2.69 17.59 -9.66
CA THR A 111 -2.88 18.98 -10.08
C THR A 111 -4.33 19.39 -9.90
N LYS A 112 -4.55 20.46 -9.13
CA LYS A 112 -5.87 21.08 -8.94
C LYS A 112 -6.25 21.94 -10.14
N ARG A 113 -7.54 22.29 -10.23
CA ARG A 113 -8.08 23.15 -11.30
C ARG A 113 -7.45 24.54 -11.35
N ASP A 114 -6.96 25.04 -10.22
CA ASP A 114 -6.27 26.33 -10.11
C ASP A 114 -4.76 26.26 -10.46
N GLY A 115 -4.25 25.09 -10.87
CA GLY A 115 -2.85 24.87 -11.22
C GLY A 115 -1.95 24.56 -10.02
N THR A 116 -2.45 24.63 -8.78
CA THR A 116 -1.68 24.20 -7.61
C THR A 116 -1.59 22.68 -7.55
N GLN A 117 -0.51 22.16 -6.97
CA GLN A 117 -0.31 20.73 -6.78
C GLN A 117 -0.40 20.35 -5.31
N TYR A 118 -0.97 19.18 -5.05
CA TYR A 118 -0.84 18.50 -3.78
C TYR A 118 -0.36 17.08 -4.05
N PHE A 119 0.08 16.37 -3.01
CA PHE A 119 0.58 15.01 -3.15
C PHE A 119 -0.36 14.04 -2.45
N GLN A 120 -0.53 12.88 -3.05
CA GLN A 120 -1.14 11.71 -2.41
C GLN A 120 -0.12 10.59 -2.36
N THR A 121 -0.18 9.76 -1.32
CA THR A 121 0.59 8.52 -1.28
C THR A 121 -0.35 7.36 -1.56
N ARG A 122 -0.01 6.55 -2.57
CA ARG A 122 -0.87 5.47 -3.03
C ARG A 122 -0.12 4.17 -3.26
N ILE A 123 -0.80 3.06 -3.02
CA ILE A 123 -0.38 1.70 -3.36
C ILE A 123 -1.34 1.16 -4.42
N ASP A 124 -0.80 0.65 -5.52
CA ASP A 124 -1.58 -0.08 -6.51
C ASP A 124 -1.62 -1.57 -6.12
N VAL A 125 -2.82 -2.14 -6.01
CA VAL A 125 -3.06 -3.52 -5.59
C VAL A 125 -3.62 -4.29 -6.80
N ASP A 126 -2.73 -4.99 -7.49
CA ASP A 126 -3.00 -5.67 -8.75
C ASP A 126 -3.44 -7.12 -8.58
N THR A 127 -3.01 -7.76 -7.48
CA THR A 127 -3.26 -9.18 -7.21
C THR A 127 -3.80 -9.40 -5.81
N ILE A 128 -4.63 -10.43 -5.63
CA ILE A 128 -5.28 -10.73 -4.35
C ILE A 128 -4.27 -11.05 -3.23
N ASP A 129 -3.12 -11.63 -3.57
CA ASP A 129 -2.08 -12.01 -2.60
C ASP A 129 -1.36 -10.80 -1.99
N GLN A 130 -1.58 -9.60 -2.55
CA GLN A 130 -1.07 -8.36 -1.98
C GLN A 130 -1.92 -7.84 -0.84
N ILE A 131 -3.15 -8.32 -0.63
CA ILE A 131 -4.05 -7.80 0.40
C ILE A 131 -4.57 -8.91 1.32
N GLU A 132 -4.44 -8.65 2.62
CA GLU A 132 -4.97 -9.47 3.69
C GLU A 132 -5.95 -8.63 4.53
N VAL A 133 -7.15 -9.16 4.78
CA VAL A 133 -8.14 -8.55 5.68
C VAL A 133 -7.99 -9.19 7.05
N LEU A 134 -7.66 -8.39 8.06
CA LEU A 134 -7.27 -8.86 9.39
C LEU A 134 -8.39 -8.84 10.44
N GLY A 135 -9.48 -8.09 10.22
CA GLY A 135 -10.62 -8.02 11.15
C GLY A 135 -11.48 -6.79 11.00
#